data_AF-A0A160DU85-F1
#
_entry.id   AF-A0A160DU85-F1
#
_cell.length_a   1.000
_cell.length_b   1.000
_cell.length_c   1.000
_cell.angle_alpha   90.00
_cell.angle_beta   90.00
_cell.angle_gamma   90.00
#
_symmetry.space_group_name_H-M   'P 1'
#
loop_
_entity.id
_entity.type
_entity.pdbx_description
1 polymer ?
#
loop_
_entity_poly.entity_id
_entity_poly.type
_entity_poly.pdbx_seq_one_letter_code
_entity_poly.pdbx_strand_id
1 'polypeptide(L)'
;MATRAAIELAQALGYFSRMPNTPDSSASPVAEFEKSLDELEQLVGRMEHGDLSLDESLHSFERGIALYRSCQGALEQAELRVQQLLDPGAPEAARPFDPETP
;
A
#
# COMPACT_ATOMS: atom_id res chain seq x y z
N MET A 1 9.02 22.96 -13.23
CA MET A 1 9.32 24.14 -12.38
C MET A 1 8.91 23.91 -10.92
N ALA A 2 7.69 23.41 -10.65
CA ALA A 2 7.21 23.17 -9.27
C ALA A 2 7.98 22.11 -8.46
N THR A 3 8.57 21.10 -9.12
CA THR A 3 9.34 20.03 -8.47
C THR A 3 10.71 20.47 -7.94
N ARG A 4 11.33 21.51 -8.50
CA ARG A 4 12.64 22.01 -8.01
C ARG A 4 12.48 22.83 -6.72
N ALA A 5 11.36 23.55 -6.57
CA ALA A 5 11.09 24.36 -5.38
C ALA A 5 10.82 23.52 -4.12
N ALA A 6 10.17 22.36 -4.26
CA ALA A 6 9.91 21.45 -3.14
C ALA A 6 11.20 20.81 -2.60
N ILE A 7 12.17 20.53 -3.48
CA ILE A 7 13.45 19.92 -3.11
C ILE A 7 14.35 20.93 -2.39
N GLU A 8 14.39 22.19 -2.81
CA GLU A 8 15.20 23.22 -2.14
C GLU A 8 14.64 23.63 -0.77
N LEU A 9 13.31 23.64 -0.60
CA LEU A 9 12.66 23.85 0.70
C LEU A 9 12.99 22.74 1.70
N ALA A 10 13.06 21.49 1.23
CA ALA A 10 13.42 20.34 2.06
C ALA A 10 14.91 20.34 2.48
N GLN A 11 15.79 20.90 1.64
CA GLN A 11 17.22 21.06 1.95
C GLN A 11 17.47 22.18 2.98
N ALA A 12 16.73 23.29 2.89
CA ALA A 12 16.86 24.44 3.79
C ALA A 12 16.36 24.18 5.22
N LEU A 13 15.45 23.23 5.40
CA LEU A 13 14.90 22.83 6.71
C LEU A 13 15.68 21.68 7.38
N GLY A 14 16.85 21.29 6.85
CA GLY A 14 17.71 20.28 7.48
C GLY A 14 17.17 18.85 7.44
N TYR A 15 16.10 18.58 6.67
CA TYR A 15 15.46 17.26 6.58
C TYR A 15 16.32 16.18 5.88
N PHE A 16 17.40 16.56 5.19
CA PHE A 16 18.25 15.62 4.44
C PHE A 16 19.32 14.90 5.29
N SER A 17 19.52 15.24 6.56
CA SER A 17 20.66 14.70 7.32
C SER A 17 20.46 13.29 7.90
N ARG A 18 19.35 12.57 7.63
CA ARG A 18 19.22 11.16 8.04
C ARG A 18 18.19 10.38 7.23
N MET A 19 18.51 10.03 5.99
CA MET A 19 17.93 8.83 5.39
C MET A 19 18.82 7.64 5.76
N PRO A 20 18.39 6.71 6.64
CA PRO A 20 19.07 5.43 6.76
C PRO A 20 18.82 4.62 5.47
N ASN A 21 19.89 3.97 4.99
CA ASN A 21 19.97 2.96 3.92
C ASN A 21 18.62 2.44 3.40
N THR A 22 18.38 2.56 2.10
CA THR A 22 17.42 1.73 1.35
C THR A 22 17.97 0.31 1.24
N PRO A 23 17.39 -0.72 1.89
CA PRO A 23 17.57 -2.07 1.43
C PRO A 23 16.62 -2.31 0.24
N ASP A 24 17.16 -2.92 -0.80
CA ASP A 24 16.51 -3.55 -1.96
C ASP A 24 14.98 -3.38 -2.12
N SER A 25 14.58 -2.73 -3.22
CA SER A 25 13.19 -2.37 -3.57
C SER A 25 12.28 -3.56 -3.95
N SER A 26 12.66 -4.78 -3.60
CA SER A 26 11.95 -6.02 -3.97
C SER A 26 11.08 -6.61 -2.83
N ALA A 27 11.12 -6.04 -1.61
CA ALA A 27 10.39 -6.54 -0.45
C ALA A 27 9.80 -5.42 0.44
N SER A 28 9.28 -4.34 -0.18
CA SER A 28 8.60 -3.27 0.56
C SER A 28 7.09 -3.50 0.61
N PRO A 29 6.39 -3.08 1.68
CA PRO A 29 4.92 -3.16 1.75
C PRO A 29 4.22 -2.49 0.55
N VAL A 30 4.85 -1.45 -0.03
CA VAL A 30 4.36 -0.78 -1.23
C VAL A 30 4.41 -1.70 -2.46
N ALA A 31 5.51 -2.42 -2.66
CA ALA A 31 5.63 -3.38 -3.76
C ALA A 31 4.66 -4.56 -3.61
N GLU A 32 4.42 -5.02 -2.38
CA GLU A 32 3.43 -6.06 -2.08
C GLU A 32 1.99 -5.59 -2.35
N PHE A 33 1.68 -4.34 -2.02
CA PHE A 33 0.41 -3.70 -2.33
C PHE A 33 0.18 -3.61 -3.85
N GLU A 34 1.12 -3.01 -4.58
CA GLU A 34 1.00 -2.83 -6.04
C GLU A 34 0.81 -4.16 -6.77
N LYS A 35 1.57 -5.18 -6.36
CA LYS A 35 1.43 -6.53 -6.91
C LYS A 35 0.06 -7.15 -6.61
N SER A 36 -0.42 -7.03 -5.37
CA SER A 36 -1.71 -7.60 -4.97
C SER A 36 -2.88 -6.90 -5.65
N LEU A 37 -2.76 -5.58 -5.84
CA LEU A 37 -3.75 -4.78 -6.54
C LEU A 37 -3.81 -5.12 -8.03
N ASP A 38 -2.67 -5.20 -8.72
CA ASP A 38 -2.60 -5.59 -10.14
C ASP A 38 -3.21 -6.99 -10.38
N GLU A 39 -2.90 -7.96 -9.51
CA GLU A 39 -3.49 -9.30 -9.61
C GLU A 39 -5.01 -9.28 -9.37
N LEU A 40 -5.48 -8.45 -8.44
CA LEU A 40 -6.90 -8.31 -8.14
C LEU A 40 -7.67 -7.68 -9.30
N GLU A 41 -7.13 -6.63 -9.92
CA GLU A 41 -7.72 -5.98 -11.11
C GLU A 41 -7.82 -6.96 -12.28
N GLN A 42 -6.77 -7.74 -12.55
CA GLN A 42 -6.77 -8.77 -13.59
C GLN A 42 -7.76 -9.91 -13.28
N LEU A 43 -7.94 -10.25 -12.02
CA LEU A 43 -8.91 -11.26 -11.60
C LEU A 43 -10.35 -10.76 -11.78
N VAL A 44 -10.65 -9.53 -11.35
CA VAL A 44 -11.96 -8.90 -11.54
C VAL A 44 -12.29 -8.79 -13.03
N GLY A 45 -11.36 -8.31 -13.86
CA GLY A 45 -11.57 -8.22 -15.30
C GLY A 45 -11.87 -9.57 -15.98
N ARG A 46 -11.32 -10.67 -15.46
CA ARG A 46 -11.66 -12.04 -15.90
C ARG A 46 -13.04 -12.47 -15.44
N MET A 47 -13.42 -12.15 -14.20
CA MET A 47 -14.76 -12.45 -13.68
C MET A 47 -15.85 -11.69 -14.45
N GLU A 48 -15.58 -10.43 -14.83
CA GLU A 48 -16.50 -9.59 -15.60
C GLU A 48 -16.68 -10.03 -17.06
N HIS A 49 -15.70 -10.75 -17.64
CA HIS A 49 -15.83 -11.32 -18.98
C HIS A 49 -16.92 -12.40 -19.08
N GLY A 50 -17.25 -13.07 -17.97
CA GLY A 50 -18.37 -14.01 -17.90
C GLY A 50 -18.11 -15.39 -18.51
N ASP A 51 -16.88 -15.71 -18.91
CA ASP A 51 -16.50 -17.00 -19.52
C ASP A 51 -16.12 -18.09 -18.49
N LEU A 52 -16.21 -17.79 -17.18
CA LEU A 52 -15.83 -18.71 -16.11
C LEU A 52 -16.96 -19.70 -15.79
N SER A 53 -16.61 -20.96 -15.58
CA SER A 53 -17.50 -21.92 -14.93
C SER A 53 -17.80 -21.52 -13.48
N LEU A 54 -18.80 -22.17 -12.86
CA LEU A 54 -19.15 -21.92 -11.46
C LEU A 54 -17.97 -22.20 -10.51
N ASP A 55 -17.25 -23.30 -10.73
CA ASP A 55 -16.10 -23.70 -9.90
C ASP A 55 -14.95 -22.69 -10.02
N GLU A 56 -14.64 -22.28 -11.26
CA GLU A 56 -13.64 -21.24 -11.51
C GLU A 56 -14.04 -19.87 -10.93
N SER A 57 -15.33 -19.55 -10.94
CA SER A 57 -15.86 -18.32 -10.35
C SER A 57 -15.69 -18.32 -8.83
N LEU A 58 -15.95 -19.45 -8.17
CA LEU A 58 -15.73 -19.61 -6.73
C LEU A 58 -14.24 -19.50 -6.37
N HIS A 59 -13.38 -20.19 -7.11
CA HIS A 59 -11.93 -20.09 -6.90
C HIS A 59 -11.41 -18.67 -7.13
N SER A 60 -11.91 -17.97 -8.16
CA SER A 60 -11.57 -16.57 -8.43
C SER A 60 -12.03 -15.67 -7.28
N PHE A 61 -13.24 -15.88 -6.77
CA PHE A 61 -13.75 -15.13 -5.63
C PHE A 61 -12.89 -15.32 -4.36
N GLU A 62 -12.54 -16.56 -4.02
CA GLU A 62 -11.66 -16.86 -2.88
C GLU A 62 -10.30 -16.19 -3.02
N ARG A 63 -9.71 -16.25 -4.22
CA ARG A 63 -8.44 -15.57 -4.52
C ARG A 63 -8.59 -14.05 -4.41
N GLY A 64 -9.68 -13.48 -4.90
CA GLY A 64 -10.00 -12.06 -4.78
C GLY A 64 -10.06 -11.59 -3.32
N ILE A 65 -10.69 -12.36 -2.44
CA ILE A 65 -10.72 -12.08 -0.99
C ILE A 65 -9.32 -12.11 -0.38
N ALA A 66 -8.48 -13.07 -0.77
CA ALA A 66 -7.11 -13.16 -0.28
C ALA A 66 -6.26 -11.95 -0.72
N LEU A 67 -6.37 -11.54 -1.98
CA LEU A 67 -5.69 -10.36 -2.52
C LEU A 67 -6.15 -9.08 -1.84
N TYR A 68 -7.46 -8.89 -1.67
CA TYR A 68 -8.04 -7.77 -0.94
C TYR A 68 -7.47 -7.64 0.48
N ARG A 69 -7.42 -8.75 1.22
CA ARG A 69 -6.84 -8.76 2.58
C ARG A 69 -5.35 -8.41 2.58
N SER A 70 -4.60 -8.84 1.57
CA SER A 70 -3.19 -8.47 1.43
C SER A 70 -3.03 -6.96 1.20
N CYS A 71 -3.88 -6.36 0.36
CA CYS A 71 -3.87 -4.92 0.14
C CYS A 71 -4.17 -4.15 1.44
N GLN A 72 -5.19 -4.57 2.19
CA GLN A 72 -5.53 -3.96 3.49
C GLN A 72 -4.34 -4.02 4.47
N GLY A 73 -3.72 -5.19 4.64
CA GLY A 73 -2.58 -5.34 5.53
C GLY A 73 -1.37 -4.48 5.12
N ALA A 74 -1.13 -4.30 3.82
CA ALA A 74 -0.06 -3.42 3.34
C ALA A 74 -0.35 -1.94 3.64
N LEU A 75 -1.61 -1.50 3.52
CA LEU A 75 -2.04 -0.15 3.87
C LEU A 75 -1.93 0.12 5.38
N GLU A 76 -2.34 -0.83 6.23
CA GLU A 76 -2.18 -0.74 7.69
C GLU A 76 -0.70 -0.58 8.09
N GLN A 77 0.20 -1.34 7.47
CA GLN A 77 1.64 -1.22 7.71
C GLN A 77 2.18 0.14 7.28
N ALA A 78 1.71 0.66 6.14
CA ALA A 78 2.10 1.99 5.66
C ALA A 78 1.63 3.08 6.63
N GLU A 79 0.39 3.01 7.11
CA GLU A 79 -0.15 3.95 8.09
C GLU A 79 0.64 3.92 9.39
N LEU A 80 0.88 2.74 9.97
CA LEU A 80 1.69 2.57 11.18
C LEU A 80 3.05 3.27 11.02
N ARG A 81 3.69 3.09 9.86
CA ARG A 81 4.99 3.69 9.57
C ARG A 81 4.90 5.21 9.47
N VAL A 82 3.87 5.76 8.84
CA VAL A 82 3.64 7.21 8.79
C VAL A 82 3.46 7.77 10.19
N GLN A 83 2.66 7.12 11.04
CA GLN A 83 2.44 7.59 12.40
C GLN A 83 3.70 7.56 13.26
N GLN A 84 4.51 6.49 13.18
CA GLN A 84 5.82 6.42 13.86
C GLN A 84 6.77 7.55 13.45
N LEU A 85 6.67 8.03 12.20
CA LEU A 85 7.46 9.16 11.71
C LEU A 85 6.93 10.51 12.17
N LEU A 86 5.61 10.64 12.38
CA LEU A 86 4.95 11.88 12.80
C LEU A 86 4.98 12.10 14.32
N ASP A 87 4.79 11.03 15.11
CA ASP A 87 4.85 11.08 16.57
C ASP A 87 5.58 9.85 17.14
N PRO A 88 6.92 9.93 17.28
CA PRO A 88 7.73 8.84 17.81
C PRO A 88 7.40 8.45 19.26
N GLY A 89 6.63 9.29 19.98
CA GLY A 89 6.29 9.11 21.40
C GLY A 89 4.92 8.47 21.65
N ALA A 90 4.05 8.35 20.65
CA ALA A 90 2.69 7.84 20.80
C ALA A 90 2.29 6.79 19.74
N PRO A 91 3.00 5.65 19.64
CA PRO A 91 2.69 4.60 18.66
C PRO A 91 1.32 3.92 18.87
N GLU A 92 0.69 4.06 20.04
CA GLU A 92 -0.65 3.52 20.33
C GLU A 92 -1.80 4.34 19.73
N ALA A 93 -1.52 5.53 19.17
CA ALA A 93 -2.53 6.31 18.46
C ALA A 93 -2.89 5.74 17.07
N ALA A 94 -2.16 4.70 16.63
CA ALA A 94 -2.41 4.00 15.37
C ALA A 94 -3.82 3.41 15.34
N ARG A 95 -4.63 3.86 14.38
CA ARG A 95 -5.91 3.24 14.09
C ARG A 95 -5.73 2.30 12.89
N PRO A 96 -6.53 1.23 12.80
CA PRO A 96 -6.60 0.44 11.59
C PRO A 96 -7.09 1.29 10.41
N PHE A 97 -6.58 0.98 9.22
CA PHE A 97 -7.05 1.60 7.98
C PHE A 97 -8.53 1.24 7.77
N ASP A 98 -9.36 2.26 7.59
CA ASP A 98 -10.79 2.10 7.29
C ASP A 98 -11.08 2.57 5.86
N PRO A 99 -11.33 1.66 4.90
CA PRO A 99 -11.59 2.01 3.52
C PRO A 99 -12.93 2.75 3.31
N GLU A 100 -13.82 2.78 4.31
CA GLU A 100 -15.13 3.45 4.22
C GLU A 100 -15.10 4.90 4.74
N THR A 101 -13.98 5.32 5.35
CA THR A 101 -13.80 6.69 5.85
C THR A 101 -12.88 7.47 4.88
N PRO A 102 -13.38 8.54 4.21
CA PRO A 102 -12.63 9.28 3.19
C PRO A 102 -11.51 10.19 3.73
#